data_AF-A0A0P1ID74-F1
#
_entry.id   AF-A0A0P1ID74-F1
#
_cell.length_a   1.000
_cell.length_b   1.000
_cell.length_c   1.000
_cell.angle_alpha   90.00
_cell.angle_beta   90.00
_cell.angle_gamma   90.00
#
_symmetry.space_group_name_H-M   'P 1'
#
loop_
_entity.id
_entity.type
_entity.pdbx_description
1 polymer ?
#
loop_
_entity_poly.entity_id
_entity_poly.type
_entity_poly.pdbx_seq_one_letter_code
_entity_poly.pdbx_strand_id
1 'polypeptide(L)' 'MTKPASFKYFKTNPEIIRLAVMLYIRFLLSLRNVEDLLHERGIDVSHETVRYWWSRFGPMFAAEIRRKRVQQLRAFSK' A
#
# COMPACT_ATOMS: atom_id res chain seq x y z
N MET A 1 -5.60 12.97 -3.68
CA MET A 1 -4.83 13.60 -2.58
C MET A 1 -5.15 12.83 -1.29
N THR A 2 -4.29 11.90 -0.90
CA THR A 2 -4.43 11.12 0.35
C THR A 2 -4.33 12.08 1.52
N LYS A 3 -5.32 12.09 2.42
CA LYS A 3 -5.32 12.98 3.60
C LYS A 3 -4.05 12.71 4.43
N PRO A 4 -3.21 13.74 4.70
CA PRO A 4 -1.96 13.58 5.45
C PRO A 4 -2.17 13.15 6.91
N ALA A 5 -3.40 13.24 7.42
CA ALA A 5 -3.74 12.87 8.80
C ALA A 5 -3.65 11.36 9.09
N SER A 6 -3.77 10.48 8.10
CA SER A 6 -3.77 9.02 8.32
C SER A 6 -2.39 8.44 8.64
N PHE A 7 -1.32 9.19 8.36
CA PHE A 7 0.08 8.77 8.55
C PHE A 7 0.80 9.54 9.67
N LYS A 8 0.07 10.39 10.40
CA LYS A 8 0.61 11.39 11.35
C LYS A 8 1.39 10.80 12.54
N TYR A 9 1.35 9.48 12.73
CA TYR A 9 2.03 8.74 13.80
C TYR A 9 3.08 7.74 13.31
N PHE A 10 3.30 7.64 12.00
CA PHE A 10 4.34 6.76 11.46
C PHE A 10 5.61 7.56 11.23
N LYS A 11 6.74 7.10 11.80
CA LYS A 11 8.08 7.58 11.45
C LYS A 11 8.46 7.17 10.02
N THR A 12 7.82 6.13 9.49
CA THR A 12 7.99 5.63 8.13
C THR A 12 7.27 6.53 7.12
N ASN A 13 7.95 6.85 6.02
CA ASN A 13 7.36 7.65 4.94
C ASN A 13 6.06 6.96 4.44
N PRO A 14 4.92 7.69 4.33
CA PRO A 14 3.67 7.16 3.79
C PRO A 14 3.79 6.46 2.43
N GLU A 15 4.78 6.85 1.62
CA GLU A 15 5.09 6.23 0.34
C GLU A 15 5.58 4.78 0.50
N ILE A 16 6.38 4.50 1.54
CA ILE A 16 6.86 3.14 1.86
C ILE A 16 5.68 2.25 2.27
N ILE A 17 4.80 2.78 3.13
CA ILE A 17 3.60 2.06 3.60
C ILE A 17 2.70 1.73 2.40
N ARG A 18 2.51 2.70 1.50
CA ARG A 18 1.75 2.49 0.27
C ARG A 18 2.40 1.47 -0.63
N LEU A 19 3.71 1.52 -0.82
CA LEU A 19 4.45 0.55 -1.64
C LEU A 19 4.27 -0.87 -1.09
N ALA A 20 4.52 -1.07 0.21
CA ALA A 20 4.41 -2.37 0.86
C ALA A 20 3.00 -2.97 0.73
N VAL A 21 1.97 -2.16 1.00
CA VAL A 21 0.57 -2.60 0.91
C VAL A 21 0.16 -2.86 -0.54
N MET A 22 0.64 -2.07 -1.50
CA MET A 22 0.39 -2.29 -2.92
C MET A 22 1.07 -3.56 -3.45
N LEU A 23 2.30 -3.84 -3.01
CA LEU A 23 3.02 -5.08 -3.35
C LEU A 23 2.25 -6.32 -2.88
N TYR A 24 1.69 -6.26 -1.67
CA TYR A 24 0.86 -7.33 -1.12
C TYR A 24 -0.46 -7.51 -1.88
N ILE A 25 -1.22 -6.42 -2.13
CA ILE A 25 -2.56 -6.51 -2.74
C ILE A 25 -2.51 -6.77 -4.25
N ARG A 26 -1.63 -6.04 -4.95
CA ARG A 26 -1.66 -5.96 -6.41
C ARG A 26 -0.88 -7.09 -7.08
N PHE A 27 0.18 -7.55 -6.44
CA PHE A 27 1.03 -8.62 -6.95
C PHE A 27 0.88 -9.93 -6.16
N LEU A 28 0.00 -9.98 -5.15
CA LEU A 28 -0.23 -11.13 -4.27
C LEU A 28 1.07 -11.70 -3.67
N LEU A 29 2.06 -10.84 -3.42
CA LEU A 29 3.33 -11.27 -2.87
C LEU A 29 3.16 -11.74 -1.43
N SER A 30 3.86 -12.82 -1.06
CA SER A 30 3.97 -13.25 0.33
C SER A 30 4.62 -12.16 1.18
N LEU A 31 4.23 -12.06 2.45
CA LEU A 31 4.73 -11.00 3.33
C LEU A 31 6.27 -11.02 3.46
N ARG A 32 6.91 -12.20 3.40
CA ARG A 32 8.38 -12.33 3.37
C ARG A 32 9.01 -11.75 2.11
N ASN A 33 8.39 -11.94 0.93
CA ASN A 33 8.89 -11.35 -0.30
C ASN A 33 8.76 -9.82 -0.28
N VAL A 34 7.71 -9.29 0.38
CA VAL A 34 7.57 -7.84 0.56
C VAL A 34 8.63 -7.31 1.53
N GLU A 35 8.92 -8.01 2.62
CA GLU A 35 10.02 -7.71 3.55
C GLU A 35 11.36 -7.67 2.81
N ASP A 36 11.68 -8.70 2.02
CA ASP A 36 12.92 -8.80 1.24
C ASP A 36 13.07 -7.63 0.24
N LEU A 37 12.02 -7.32 -0.53
CA LEU A 37 12.01 -6.21 -1.49
C LEU A 37 12.14 -4.81 -0.84
N LEU A 38 11.70 -4.68 0.41
CA LEU A 38 11.89 -3.45 1.19
C LEU A 38 13.32 -3.41 1.73
N HIS A 39 13.84 -4.55 2.18
CA HIS A 39 15.19 -4.67 2.69
C HIS A 39 16.24 -4.39 1.60
N GLU A 40 16.03 -4.86 0.36
CA GLU A 40 16.85 -4.50 -0.81
C GLU A 40 16.90 -2.99 -1.09
N ARG A 41 15.87 -2.24 -0.66
CA ARG A 41 15.81 -0.77 -0.75
C ARG A 41 16.40 -0.05 0.47
N GLY A 42 17.05 -0.79 1.38
CA GLY A 42 17.60 -0.26 2.62
C GLY A 42 16.53 0.05 3.68
N ILE A 43 15.33 -0.53 3.54
CA ILE A 43 14.21 -0.32 4.46
C ILE A 43 14.06 -1.59 5.31
N ASP A 44 14.57 -1.54 6.54
CA ASP A 44 14.41 -2.62 7.51
C ASP A 44 12.99 -2.60 8.11
N VAL A 45 12.13 -3.50 7.64
CA VAL A 45 10.72 -3.61 8.06
C VAL A 45 10.33 -5.08 8.11
N SER A 46 9.90 -5.54 9.27
CA SER A 46 9.42 -6.92 9.42
C SER A 46 8.08 -7.15 8.73
N HIS A 47 7.86 -8.38 8.28
CA HIS A 47 6.63 -8.85 7.64
C HIS A 47 5.38 -8.68 8.53
N GLU A 48 5.55 -8.66 9.86
CA GLU A 48 4.49 -8.33 10.82
C GLU A 48 4.04 -6.87 10.73
N THR A 49 4.97 -5.94 10.49
CA THR A 49 4.67 -4.53 10.24
C THR A 49 3.90 -4.37 8.93
N VAL A 50 4.28 -5.12 7.88
CA VAL A 50 3.53 -5.15 6.61
C VAL A 50 2.11 -5.66 6.83
N ARG A 51 1.93 -6.73 7.63
CA ARG A 51 0.61 -7.25 8.01
C ARG A 51 -0.21 -6.22 8.77
N TYR A 52 0.40 -5.47 9.68
CA TYR A 52 -0.27 -4.40 10.42
C TYR A 52 -0.72 -3.27 9.48
N TRP A 53 0.13 -2.84 8.55
CA TRP A 53 -0.23 -1.84 7.55
C TRP A 53 -1.36 -2.31 6.64
N TRP A 54 -1.34 -3.57 6.21
CA TRP A 54 -2.46 -4.16 5.46
C TRP A 54 -3.75 -4.13 6.28
N SER A 55 -3.73 -4.55 7.53
CA SER A 55 -4.93 -4.56 8.38
C SER A 55 -5.51 -3.16 8.59
N ARG A 56 -4.66 -2.13 8.69
CA ARG A 56 -5.08 -0.75 8.96
C ARG A 56 -5.47 0.01 7.69
N PHE A 57 -4.73 -0.16 6.60
CA PHE A 57 -4.88 0.64 5.38
C PHE A 57 -5.48 -0.14 4.20
N GLY A 58 -5.58 -1.46 4.28
CA GLY A 58 -6.17 -2.33 3.27
C GLY A 58 -7.51 -1.83 2.71
N PRO A 59 -8.53 -1.52 3.54
CA PRO A 59 -9.81 -1.02 3.04
C PRO A 59 -9.69 0.34 2.34
N MET A 60 -8.79 1.20 2.79
CA MET A 60 -8.54 2.51 2.18
C MET A 60 -7.91 2.36 0.79
N PHE A 61 -6.89 1.50 0.65
CA PHE A 61 -6.22 1.25 -0.62
C PHE A 61 -7.13 0.48 -1.60
N ALA A 62 -7.89 -0.51 -1.12
CA ALA A 62 -8.87 -1.21 -1.95
C ALA A 62 -9.93 -0.26 -2.52
N ALA A 63 -10.45 0.67 -1.70
CA ALA A 63 -11.38 1.70 -2.15
C ALA A 63 -10.76 2.67 -3.16
N GLU A 64 -9.47 3.00 -3.01
CA GLU A 64 -8.74 3.84 -3.98
C GLU A 64 -8.54 3.13 -5.31
N ILE A 65 -8.11 1.87 -5.31
CA ILE A 65 -7.93 1.04 -6.52
C ILE A 65 -9.26 0.90 -7.26
N ARG A 66 -10.35 0.61 -6.54
CA ARG A 66 -11.69 0.52 -7.12
C ARG A 66 -12.12 1.84 -7.75
N ARG A 67 -11.91 2.96 -7.07
CA ARG A 67 -12.23 4.30 -7.60
C ARG A 67 -11.45 4.62 -8.88
N LYS A 68 -10.14 4.35 -8.91
CA LYS A 68 -9.31 4.54 -10.10
C LYS A 68 -9.80 3.67 -11.26
N ARG A 69 -10.11 2.39 -11.01
CA ARG A 69 -10.64 1.48 -12.05
C ARG A 69 -11.96 1.99 -12.65
N VAL A 70 -12.90 2.44 -11.80
CA VAL A 70 -14.19 2.98 -12.27
C VAL A 70 -13.99 4.29 -13.06
N GLN A 71 -13.09 5.17 -12.62
CA GLN A 71 -12.77 6.39 -13.37
C GLN A 71 -12.17 6.07 -14.74
N GLN A 72 -11.25 5.12 -14.83
CA GLN A 72 -10.65 4.69 -16.09
C GLN A 72 -11.70 4.13 -17.06
N LEU A 73 -12.60 3.26 -16.58
CA LEU A 73 -13.70 2.74 -17.39
C LEU A 73 -14.64 3.84 -17.90
N ARG A 74 -14.94 4.84 -17.06
CA ARG A 74 -15.77 6.00 -17.46
C ARG A 74 -15.07 6.91 -18.46
N ALA A 75 -13.75 7.08 -18.34
CA ALA A 75 -12.96 7.86 -19.29
C ALA A 75 -12.88 7.17 -20.66
N PHE A 76 -12.87 5.83 -20.70
CA PHE A 76 -12.87 5.05 -21.94
C PHE A 76 -14.25 4.98 -22.62
N SER A 77 -15.31 5.35 -21.91
CA SER A 77 -16.70 5.34 -22.39
C SER A 77 -17.17 6.69 -22.96
N LYS A 78 -16.26 7.66 -23.11
CA LYS A 78 -16.51 9.00 -23.64
C LYS A 78 -15.66 9.21 -24.88
#